data_AF-A0A3C2CM39-F1
#
_entry.id   AF-A0A3C2CM39-F1
#
_cell.length_a   1.000
_cell.length_b   1.000
_cell.length_c   1.000
_cell.angle_alpha   90.00
_cell.angle_beta   90.00
_cell.angle_gamma   90.00
#
_symmetry.space_group_name_H-M   'P 1'
#
loop_
_entity.id
_entity.type
_entity.pdbx_description
1 polymer ?
#
loop_
_entity_poly.entity_id
_entity_poly.type
_entity_poly.pdbx_seq_one_letter_code
_entity_poly.pdbx_strand_id
1 'polypeptide(L)'
;PHYVATSVICGFPAAVNLRANELRFPKGSSSYTFATLMELPLMSPAIYGLKLDGESFEVTAAAVVVANSAYFGGGMKICPDASTSDGLLDVCVIGDVGKLDLLRSFLKVRTGDHVDHPKVSIFKASEIEIAGTGIIRGDGEQLSELPVKIQIQRG
;
A
#
# COMPACT_ATOMS: atom_id res chain seq x y z
N PRO A 1 9.47 13.70 -13.10
CA PRO A 1 9.39 12.26 -12.75
C PRO A 1 9.73 12.12 -11.26
N HIS A 2 8.98 11.30 -10.53
CA HIS A 2 9.25 11.01 -9.12
C HIS A 2 9.94 9.64 -9.02
N TYR A 3 10.92 9.53 -8.14
CA TYR A 3 11.58 8.26 -7.83
C TYR A 3 11.22 7.85 -6.41
N VAL A 4 10.88 6.58 -6.23
CA VAL A 4 10.44 5.99 -4.97
C VAL A 4 11.28 4.76 -4.74
N ALA A 5 11.92 4.69 -3.58
CA ALA A 5 12.85 3.63 -3.23
C ALA A 5 12.14 2.42 -2.61
N THR A 6 11.14 2.64 -1.75
CA THR A 6 10.53 1.57 -0.95
C THR A 6 9.18 1.12 -1.47
N SER A 7 8.20 2.03 -1.50
CA SER A 7 6.82 1.68 -1.81
C SER A 7 5.98 2.89 -2.20
N VAL A 8 5.00 2.64 -3.05
CA VAL A 8 3.91 3.54 -3.40
C VAL A 8 2.61 2.98 -2.84
N ILE A 9 1.83 3.81 -2.15
CA ILE A 9 0.62 3.40 -1.44
C ILE A 9 -0.58 4.24 -1.88
N CYS A 10 -1.73 3.58 -2.01
CA CYS A 10 -3.04 4.20 -2.23
C CYS A 10 -4.10 3.62 -1.28
N GLY A 11 -5.23 4.32 -1.16
CA GLY A 11 -6.34 3.90 -0.30
C GLY A 11 -6.02 4.07 1.19
N PHE A 12 -6.43 3.09 2.00
CA PHE A 12 -6.36 3.21 3.47
C PHE A 12 -4.95 3.53 4.02
N PRO A 13 -3.84 2.87 3.59
CA PRO A 13 -2.51 3.21 4.06
C PRO A 13 -2.08 4.65 3.72
N ALA A 14 -2.55 5.20 2.60
CA ALA A 14 -2.23 6.58 2.22
C ALA A 14 -2.90 7.59 3.16
N ALA A 15 -4.17 7.34 3.53
CA ALA A 15 -4.89 8.13 4.54
C ALA A 15 -4.22 8.03 5.92
N VAL A 16 -3.83 6.81 6.33
CA VAL A 16 -3.09 6.58 7.58
C VAL A 16 -1.74 7.32 7.58
N ASN A 17 -1.00 7.29 6.47
CA ASN A 17 0.28 8.00 6.38
C ASN A 17 0.10 9.52 6.46
N LEU A 18 -0.91 10.07 5.78
CA LEU A 18 -1.26 11.49 5.88
C LEU A 18 -1.58 11.87 7.34
N ARG A 19 -2.48 11.11 7.99
CA ARG A 19 -2.82 11.33 9.40
C ARG A 19 -1.60 11.22 10.32
N ALA A 20 -0.77 10.20 10.14
CA ALA A 20 0.41 9.96 10.97
C ALA A 20 1.42 11.12 10.88
N ASN A 21 1.55 11.76 9.72
CA ASN A 21 2.43 12.92 9.52
C ASN A 21 1.90 14.20 10.20
N GLU A 22 0.60 14.30 10.44
CA GLU A 22 -0.03 15.43 11.16
C GLU A 22 0.05 15.30 12.69
N LEU A 23 0.30 14.09 13.20
CA LEU A 23 0.35 13.85 14.65
C LEU A 23 1.60 14.50 15.27
N ARG A 24 1.37 15.37 16.25
CA ARG A 24 2.45 15.95 17.07
C ARG A 24 3.01 14.96 18.09
N PHE A 25 2.14 14.07 18.58
CA PHE A 25 2.42 12.98 19.51
C PHE A 25 1.31 11.91 19.35
N PRO A 26 1.60 10.60 19.41
CA PRO A 26 2.92 9.99 19.60
C PRO A 26 3.78 10.01 18.32
N LYS A 27 5.08 9.70 18.41
CA LYS A 27 6.04 9.72 17.28
C LYS A 27 6.45 8.31 16.83
N GLY A 28 7.09 8.23 15.66
CA GLY A 28 7.66 6.99 15.14
C GLY A 28 6.58 5.94 14.84
N SER A 29 6.87 4.66 15.11
CA SER A 29 5.98 3.56 14.72
C SER A 29 4.61 3.56 15.43
N SER A 30 4.50 4.24 16.58
CA SER A 30 3.24 4.41 17.29
C SER A 30 2.29 5.44 16.67
N SER A 31 2.81 6.43 15.90
CA SER A 31 1.94 7.38 15.19
C SER A 31 1.08 6.65 14.16
N TYR A 32 1.65 5.67 13.46
CA TYR A 32 0.92 4.82 12.52
C TYR A 32 -0.18 4.00 13.19
N THR A 33 0.07 3.45 14.38
CA THR A 33 -0.97 2.69 15.11
C THR A 33 -2.14 3.60 15.49
N PHE A 34 -1.86 4.80 16.00
CA PHE A 34 -2.92 5.75 16.36
C PHE A 34 -3.66 6.27 15.12
N ALA A 35 -2.93 6.62 14.06
CA ALA A 35 -3.51 7.04 12.79
C ALA A 35 -4.41 5.95 12.18
N THR A 36 -3.99 4.68 12.21
CA THR A 36 -4.84 3.55 11.79
C THR A 36 -6.14 3.51 12.59
N LEU A 37 -6.09 3.63 13.91
CA LEU A 37 -7.31 3.62 14.75
C LEU A 37 -8.25 4.81 14.44
N MET A 38 -7.69 5.99 14.10
CA MET A 38 -8.48 7.17 13.75
C MET A 38 -9.11 7.08 12.35
N GLU A 39 -8.40 6.52 11.38
CA GLU A 39 -8.86 6.43 9.98
C GLU A 39 -9.76 5.20 9.74
N LEU A 40 -9.64 4.15 10.55
CA LEU A 40 -10.38 2.90 10.38
C LEU A 40 -11.92 3.08 10.32
N PRO A 41 -12.56 3.96 11.13
CA PRO A 41 -13.99 4.22 11.02
C PRO A 41 -14.39 4.89 9.70
N LEU A 42 -13.49 5.65 9.07
CA LEU A 42 -13.71 6.37 7.82
C LEU A 42 -13.39 5.52 6.59
N MET A 43 -12.66 4.42 6.78
CA MET A 43 -12.25 3.51 5.72
C MET A 43 -13.46 2.84 5.04
N SER A 44 -13.46 2.91 3.72
CA SER A 44 -14.33 2.13 2.83
C SER A 44 -13.53 1.62 1.65
N PRO A 45 -13.68 0.34 1.24
CA PRO A 45 -13.09 -0.16 0.00
C PRO A 45 -13.53 0.66 -1.21
N ALA A 46 -12.62 0.86 -2.17
CA ALA A 46 -12.85 1.55 -3.42
C ALA A 46 -12.57 0.62 -4.60
N ILE A 47 -13.09 0.99 -5.78
CA ILE A 47 -12.81 0.27 -7.02
C ILE A 47 -11.52 0.83 -7.63
N TYR A 48 -10.60 -0.08 -7.97
CA TYR A 48 -9.36 0.23 -8.67
C TYR A 48 -9.30 -0.58 -9.97
N GLY A 49 -8.94 0.10 -11.06
CA GLY A 49 -8.51 -0.54 -12.29
C GLY A 49 -7.01 -0.77 -12.23
N LEU A 50 -6.57 -2.02 -12.34
CA LEU A 50 -5.16 -2.38 -12.35
C LEU A 50 -4.77 -2.88 -13.75
N LYS A 51 -3.61 -2.44 -14.22
CA LYS A 51 -2.97 -3.02 -15.39
C LYS A 51 -1.54 -3.38 -15.04
N LEU A 52 -1.24 -4.67 -15.06
CA LEU A 52 0.04 -5.24 -14.66
C LEU A 52 0.69 -5.91 -15.87
N ASP A 53 1.82 -5.39 -16.33
CA ASP A 53 2.53 -5.88 -17.53
C ASP A 53 1.61 -6.12 -18.76
N GLY A 54 0.58 -5.28 -18.92
CA GLY A 54 -0.39 -5.34 -20.01
C GLY A 54 -1.70 -6.06 -19.72
N GLU A 55 -1.80 -6.83 -18.63
CA GLU A 55 -3.03 -7.50 -18.22
C GLU A 55 -3.89 -6.59 -17.35
N SER A 56 -5.14 -6.34 -17.76
CA SER A 56 -6.06 -5.44 -17.06
C SER A 56 -7.15 -6.20 -16.31
N PHE A 57 -7.41 -5.76 -15.08
CA PHE A 57 -8.49 -6.27 -14.25
C PHE A 57 -8.94 -5.21 -13.23
N GLU A 58 -10.14 -5.38 -12.69
CA GLU A 58 -10.69 -4.50 -11.66
C GLU A 58 -10.75 -5.21 -10.32
N VAL A 59 -10.52 -4.44 -9.24
CA VAL A 59 -10.62 -4.93 -7.87
C VAL A 59 -11.40 -3.95 -7.00
N THR A 60 -12.19 -4.47 -6.06
CA THR A 60 -12.69 -3.69 -4.92
C THR A 60 -11.76 -3.93 -3.74
N ALA A 61 -11.07 -2.88 -3.29
CA ALA A 61 -9.97 -3.00 -2.33
C ALA A 61 -9.98 -1.87 -1.30
N ALA A 62 -9.58 -2.16 -0.07
CA ALA A 62 -9.25 -1.16 0.94
C ALA A 62 -7.92 -0.47 0.63
N ALA A 63 -7.01 -1.14 -0.07
CA ALA A 63 -5.69 -0.62 -0.41
C ALA A 63 -5.07 -1.32 -1.62
N VAL A 64 -4.23 -0.58 -2.35
CA VAL A 64 -3.22 -1.12 -3.26
C VAL A 64 -1.87 -0.55 -2.85
N VAL A 65 -0.88 -1.43 -2.69
CA VAL A 65 0.49 -1.07 -2.34
C VAL A 65 1.43 -1.68 -3.38
N VAL A 66 2.23 -0.84 -4.01
CA VAL A 66 3.31 -1.27 -4.91
C VAL A 66 4.62 -1.16 -4.15
N ALA A 67 5.31 -2.26 -3.94
CA ALA A 67 6.51 -2.34 -3.12
C ALA A 67 7.72 -2.78 -3.95
N ASN A 68 8.83 -2.07 -3.78
CA ASN A 68 10.15 -2.45 -4.28
C ASN A 68 10.94 -3.22 -3.21
N SER A 69 10.62 -3.04 -1.93
CA SER A 69 11.26 -3.73 -0.81
C SER A 69 10.25 -4.34 0.14
N ALA A 70 10.67 -5.31 0.96
CA ALA A 70 9.75 -6.01 1.84
C ALA A 70 9.07 -5.13 2.90
N TYR A 71 9.66 -3.98 3.22
CA TYR A 71 9.20 -3.11 4.28
C TYR A 71 8.74 -1.74 3.75
N PHE A 72 7.75 -1.19 4.43
CA PHE A 72 7.34 0.21 4.31
C PHE A 72 7.04 0.80 5.70
N GLY A 73 6.69 2.10 5.72
CA GLY A 73 6.45 2.95 6.90
C GLY A 73 6.40 2.28 8.29
N GLY A 74 7.23 2.74 9.22
CA GLY A 74 7.18 2.27 10.62
C GLY A 74 7.65 0.83 10.86
N GLY A 75 8.35 0.23 9.88
CA GLY A 75 8.91 -1.13 9.95
C GLY A 75 7.89 -2.23 9.61
N MET A 76 6.84 -1.89 8.87
CA MET A 76 5.77 -2.80 8.47
C MET A 76 6.22 -3.64 7.27
N LYS A 77 6.09 -4.97 7.35
CA LYS A 77 6.54 -5.90 6.30
C LYS A 77 5.39 -6.22 5.34
N ILE A 78 5.10 -5.32 4.40
CA ILE A 78 3.91 -5.41 3.53
C ILE A 78 3.99 -6.48 2.45
N CYS A 79 5.16 -6.67 1.86
CA CYS A 79 5.43 -7.67 0.83
C CYS A 79 6.64 -8.49 1.27
N PRO A 80 6.48 -9.48 2.17
CA PRO A 80 7.61 -10.19 2.80
C PRO A 80 8.66 -10.76 1.83
N ASP A 81 8.22 -11.16 0.63
CA ASP A 81 9.05 -11.78 -0.41
C ASP A 81 9.52 -10.80 -1.49
N ALA A 82 9.31 -9.49 -1.30
CA ALA A 82 9.74 -8.48 -2.26
C ALA A 82 11.26 -8.39 -2.32
N SER A 83 11.79 -8.33 -3.55
CA SER A 83 13.22 -8.33 -3.83
C SER A 83 13.61 -7.15 -4.69
N THR A 84 14.56 -6.34 -4.24
CA THR A 84 15.06 -5.19 -5.02
C THR A 84 15.95 -5.60 -6.20
N SER A 85 16.23 -6.89 -6.38
CA SER A 85 17.18 -7.41 -7.39
C SER A 85 16.53 -8.27 -8.47
N ASP A 86 15.24 -8.60 -8.37
CA ASP A 86 14.57 -9.45 -9.36
C ASP A 86 14.05 -8.67 -10.58
N GLY A 87 14.14 -7.34 -10.52
CA GLY A 87 13.72 -6.47 -11.61
C GLY A 87 12.20 -6.37 -11.76
N LEU A 88 11.44 -6.67 -10.69
CA LEU A 88 9.99 -6.59 -10.58
C LEU A 88 9.58 -5.76 -9.35
N LEU A 89 8.30 -5.39 -9.30
CA LEU A 89 7.66 -4.77 -8.14
C LEU A 89 6.53 -5.66 -7.65
N ASP A 90 6.38 -5.75 -6.33
CA ASP A 90 5.32 -6.52 -5.68
C ASP A 90 4.08 -5.63 -5.45
N VAL A 91 2.94 -6.04 -6.02
CA VAL A 91 1.66 -5.35 -5.90
C VAL A 91 0.78 -6.08 -4.90
N CYS A 92 0.69 -5.56 -3.68
CA CYS A 92 -0.20 -6.06 -2.64
C CYS A 92 -1.57 -5.37 -2.75
N VAL A 93 -2.62 -6.15 -3.01
CA VAL A 93 -4.01 -5.72 -2.98
C VAL A 93 -4.65 -6.23 -1.69
N ILE A 94 -5.14 -5.31 -0.87
CA ILE A 94 -5.97 -5.64 0.30
C ILE A 94 -7.42 -5.44 -0.14
N GLY A 95 -8.11 -6.53 -0.44
CA GLY A 95 -9.45 -6.54 -1.01
C GLY A 95 -10.55 -5.97 -0.09
N ASP A 96 -11.79 -6.26 -0.45
CA ASP A 96 -12.95 -5.91 0.37
C ASP A 96 -12.93 -6.67 1.71
N VAL A 97 -12.47 -5.96 2.74
CA VAL A 97 -12.38 -6.44 4.13
C VAL A 97 -13.11 -5.49 5.05
N GLY A 98 -13.78 -6.07 6.05
CA GLY A 98 -14.38 -5.30 7.13
C GLY A 98 -13.32 -4.62 8.00
N LYS A 99 -13.74 -3.60 8.75
CA LYS A 99 -12.85 -2.82 9.63
C LYS A 99 -12.08 -3.67 10.65
N LEU A 100 -12.75 -4.68 11.24
CA LEU A 100 -12.10 -5.59 12.19
C LEU A 100 -11.01 -6.45 11.53
N ASP A 101 -11.26 -6.94 10.33
CA ASP A 101 -10.29 -7.76 9.61
C ASP A 101 -9.13 -6.92 9.08
N LEU A 102 -9.38 -5.65 8.72
CA LEU A 102 -8.34 -4.70 8.38
C LEU A 102 -7.45 -4.37 9.60
N LEU A 103 -8.04 -4.18 10.78
CA LEU A 103 -7.28 -3.98 12.02
C LEU A 103 -6.43 -5.21 12.38
N ARG A 104 -7.00 -6.42 12.27
CA ARG A 104 -6.25 -7.67 12.48
C ARG A 104 -5.11 -7.82 11.48
N SER A 105 -5.38 -7.54 10.21
CA SER A 105 -4.38 -7.55 9.15
C SER A 105 -3.26 -6.58 9.46
N PHE A 106 -3.58 -5.33 9.84
CA PHE A 106 -2.60 -4.31 10.23
C PHE A 106 -1.67 -4.78 11.36
N LEU A 107 -2.19 -5.46 12.39
CA LEU A 107 -1.36 -6.01 13.47
C LEU A 107 -0.40 -7.09 12.96
N LYS A 108 -0.83 -7.91 12.00
CA LYS A 108 -0.02 -8.96 11.36
C LYS A 108 0.98 -8.43 10.34
N VAL A 109 0.79 -7.24 9.77
CA VAL A 109 1.74 -6.67 8.80
C VAL A 109 3.16 -6.53 9.38
N ARG A 110 3.29 -6.36 10.71
CA ARG A 110 4.61 -6.29 11.35
C ARG A 110 5.43 -7.57 11.22
N THR A 111 4.77 -8.73 11.28
CA THR A 111 5.43 -10.03 11.10
C THR A 111 5.50 -10.43 9.63
N GLY A 112 4.52 -9.96 8.84
CA GLY A 112 4.31 -10.32 7.45
C GLY A 112 3.15 -11.31 7.27
N ASP A 113 2.54 -11.80 8.35
CA ASP A 113 1.53 -12.87 8.32
C ASP A 113 0.15 -12.37 7.83
N HIS A 114 0.04 -11.10 7.42
CA HIS A 114 -1.18 -10.58 6.80
C HIS A 114 -1.39 -11.15 5.39
N VAL A 115 -0.32 -11.61 4.73
CA VAL A 115 -0.38 -12.19 3.38
C VAL A 115 -1.18 -13.49 3.32
N ASP A 116 -1.30 -14.20 4.44
CA ASP A 116 -2.10 -15.43 4.55
C ASP A 116 -3.61 -15.16 4.58
N HIS A 117 -4.03 -13.89 4.64
CA HIS A 117 -5.44 -13.54 4.68
C HIS A 117 -6.08 -13.76 3.29
N PRO A 118 -7.25 -14.41 3.17
CA PRO A 118 -7.85 -14.77 1.88
C PRO A 118 -8.31 -13.59 1.01
N LYS A 119 -8.26 -12.37 1.56
CA LYS A 119 -8.56 -11.11 0.86
C LYS A 119 -7.30 -10.30 0.55
N VAL A 120 -6.12 -10.84 0.82
CA VAL A 120 -4.85 -10.26 0.40
C VAL A 120 -4.36 -11.02 -0.81
N SER A 121 -3.92 -10.30 -1.83
CA SER A 121 -3.33 -10.87 -3.04
C SER A 121 -2.06 -10.11 -3.35
N ILE A 122 -1.01 -10.86 -3.72
CA ILE A 122 0.27 -10.28 -4.14
C ILE A 122 0.50 -10.68 -5.59
N PHE A 123 0.76 -9.69 -6.42
CA PHE A 123 1.16 -9.85 -7.82
C PHE A 123 2.59 -9.35 -7.99
N LYS A 124 3.26 -9.76 -9.07
CA LYS A 124 4.53 -9.18 -9.49
C LYS A 124 4.41 -8.60 -10.87
N ALA A 125 4.94 -7.40 -11.08
CA ALA A 125 4.94 -6.74 -12.38
C ALA A 125 6.11 -5.75 -12.52
N SER A 126 6.54 -5.50 -13.76
CA SER A 126 7.56 -4.48 -14.07
C SER A 126 6.97 -3.12 -14.40
N GLU A 127 5.75 -3.11 -14.94
CA GLU A 127 4.96 -1.94 -15.31
C GLU A 127 3.55 -2.07 -14.71
N ILE A 128 3.14 -1.04 -13.98
CA ILE A 128 1.89 -0.99 -13.24
C ILE A 128 1.15 0.30 -13.58
N GLU A 129 -0.10 0.19 -14.01
CA GLU A 129 -1.03 1.33 -14.05
C GLU A 129 -2.13 1.10 -13.00
N ILE A 130 -2.42 2.14 -12.22
CA ILE A 130 -3.49 2.14 -11.24
C ILE A 130 -4.46 3.27 -11.62
N ALA A 131 -5.69 2.91 -11.89
CA ALA A 131 -6.81 3.82 -12.12
C ALA A 131 -7.78 3.79 -10.94
N GLY A 132 -8.41 4.92 -10.66
CA GLY A 132 -9.34 5.08 -9.55
C GLY A 132 -9.32 6.51 -9.04
N THR A 133 -9.74 6.70 -7.79
CA THR A 133 -9.71 8.00 -7.11
C THR A 133 -8.95 7.90 -5.79
N GLY A 134 -8.33 9.02 -5.41
CA GLY A 134 -7.59 9.13 -4.15
C GLY A 134 -6.13 9.50 -4.35
N ILE A 135 -5.49 9.78 -3.22
CA ILE A 135 -4.10 10.23 -3.19
C ILE A 135 -3.13 9.06 -3.30
N ILE A 136 -1.99 9.35 -3.91
CA ILE A 136 -0.83 8.47 -4.00
C ILE A 136 0.29 9.06 -3.16
N ARG A 137 0.86 8.20 -2.31
CA ARG A 137 2.03 8.54 -1.49
C ARG A 137 3.15 7.56 -1.77
N GLY A 138 4.39 8.01 -1.72
CA GLY A 138 5.57 7.16 -1.86
C GLY A 138 6.66 7.62 -0.90
N ASP A 139 7.36 6.66 -0.29
CA ASP A 139 8.39 6.92 0.73
C ASP A 139 7.94 7.87 1.88
N GLY A 140 6.63 7.95 2.14
CA GLY A 140 6.04 8.82 3.17
C GLY A 140 5.65 10.23 2.69
N GLU A 141 5.97 10.60 1.45
CA GLU A 141 5.62 11.88 0.83
C GLU A 141 4.43 11.75 -0.11
N GLN A 142 3.70 12.85 -0.31
CA GLN A 142 2.61 12.88 -1.29
C GLN A 142 3.20 13.07 -2.69
N LEU A 143 2.83 12.20 -3.62
CA LEU A 143 3.32 12.25 -5.00
C LEU A 143 2.29 12.90 -5.93
N SER A 144 1.09 12.33 -6.00
CA SER A 144 0.03 12.75 -6.93
C SER A 144 -1.33 12.20 -6.48
N GLU A 145 -2.32 12.31 -7.34
CA GLU A 145 -3.59 11.57 -7.25
C GLU A 145 -3.62 10.48 -8.33
N LEU A 146 -4.56 9.53 -8.20
CA LEU A 146 -4.88 8.57 -9.25
C LEU A 146 -5.54 9.27 -10.47
N PRO A 147 -5.34 8.77 -11.71
CA PRO A 147 -4.59 7.57 -12.08
C PRO A 147 -3.06 7.79 -12.11
N VAL A 148 -2.29 6.71 -11.92
CA VAL A 148 -0.82 6.74 -12.01
C VAL A 148 -0.26 5.56 -12.78
N LYS A 149 0.92 5.78 -13.35
CA LYS A 149 1.76 4.75 -13.96
C LYS A 149 3.08 4.66 -13.20
N ILE A 150 3.45 3.45 -12.82
CA ILE A 150 4.63 3.10 -12.04
C ILE A 150 5.40 2.08 -12.85
N GLN A 151 6.71 2.28 -12.99
CA GLN A 151 7.58 1.35 -13.68
C GLN A 151 8.87 1.19 -12.89
N ILE A 152 9.43 -0.01 -12.90
CA ILE A 152 10.74 -0.21 -12.33
C ILE A 152 11.80 0.47 -13.20
N GLN A 153 12.72 1.19 -12.55
CA GLN A 153 13.91 1.71 -13.22
C GLN A 153 15.08 0.79 -12.92
N ARG A 154 15.59 0.12 -13.96
CA ARG A 154 16.83 -0.65 -13.87
C ARG A 154 18.02 0.29 -14.05
N GLY A 155 18.97 0.20 -13.13
CA GLY A 155 20.27 0.88 -13.19
C GLY A 155 21.38 -0.08 -13.60
#